data_AF-A0AAV9CVI8-F1
#
_entry.id   AF-A0AAV9CVI8-F1
#
_cell.length_a   1.000
_cell.length_b   1.000
_cell.length_c   1.000
_cell.angle_alpha   90.00
_cell.angle_beta   90.00
_cell.angle_gamma   90.00
#
_symmetry.space_group_name_H-M   'P 1'
#
loop_
_entity.id
_entity.type
_entity.pdbx_description
1 polymer ?
#
loop_
_entity_poly.entity_id
_entity_poly.type
_entity_poly.pdbx_seq_one_letter_code
_entity_poly.pdbx_strand_id
1 'polypeptide(L)'
;MARKKIREYDSKRLLKEHLKKLAGIDLQILSAQVSESTDFSELTNSEPWLSSMKLVVKPDMLFGKRGKSGLVALNQDLAQVAQFVKERLGVEVEMGGCKAPITTFIVEPFVPHDQEFYLSIMSERLGCTISFSECGGIEIEENWDKVKTIFLPTDKSMTADACAPLIATLPLEVRGKIGDFIKGVFAVFQGGPPFISKVYAAGLDFTFLEMYPFTLVNGEPYPLDMRGELDDTAAFKNFKKVLSPTESFIHGLDEKVGDLGYALELGNYAYSGAPNEDEVLQYARVVIDESKLKASRMHLYVRRGGPNYQTGLAKMRALGVELGVPLEVYGPEAMTGICKQAIDGIMSAA
;
A
#
# COMPACT_ATOMS: atom_id res chain seq x y z
N MET A 1 12.97 -0.90 5.29
CA MET A 1 12.11 0.27 4.99
C MET A 1 10.69 -0.25 4.92
N ALA A 2 9.78 0.31 5.71
CA ALA A 2 8.38 -0.09 5.66
C ALA A 2 7.81 0.34 4.30
N ARG A 3 7.39 -0.64 3.50
CA ARG A 3 6.79 -0.41 2.18
C ARG A 3 5.28 -0.49 2.34
N LYS A 4 4.57 0.54 1.92
CA LYS A 4 3.10 0.57 1.97
C LYS A 4 2.54 0.57 0.56
N LYS A 5 1.76 -0.46 0.25
CA LYS A 5 0.95 -0.51 -0.97
C LYS A 5 -0.10 0.58 -0.92
N ILE A 6 -0.29 1.27 -2.04
CA ILE A 6 -1.34 2.25 -2.23
C ILE A 6 -2.33 1.78 -3.29
N ARG A 7 -3.57 2.26 -3.18
CA ARG A 7 -4.63 1.94 -4.13
C ARG A 7 -4.26 2.38 -5.53
N GLU A 8 -4.87 1.75 -6.52
CA GLU A 8 -4.66 2.11 -7.93
C GLU A 8 -5.12 3.54 -8.19
N TYR A 9 -6.26 3.93 -7.61
CA TYR A 9 -6.77 5.30 -7.67
C TYR A 9 -5.72 6.33 -7.22
N ASP A 10 -5.09 6.09 -6.06
CA ASP A 10 -4.07 6.98 -5.52
C ASP A 10 -2.79 6.95 -6.37
N SER A 11 -2.38 5.79 -6.84
CA SER A 11 -1.21 5.64 -7.71
C SER A 11 -1.36 6.46 -8.99
N LYS A 12 -2.52 6.37 -9.64
CA LYS A 12 -2.84 7.11 -10.88
C LYS A 12 -2.95 8.61 -10.63
N ARG A 13 -3.60 9.03 -9.55
CA ARG A 13 -3.71 10.44 -9.16
C ARG A 13 -2.34 11.07 -8.93
N LEU A 14 -1.50 10.41 -8.13
CA LEU A 14 -0.15 10.84 -7.83
C LEU A 14 0.72 10.92 -9.08
N LEU A 15 0.65 9.90 -9.94
CA LEU A 15 1.36 9.91 -11.22
C LEU A 15 0.93 11.10 -12.08
N LYS A 16 -0.39 11.28 -12.30
CA LYS A 16 -0.93 12.37 -13.12
C LYS A 16 -0.45 13.75 -12.64
N GLU A 17 -0.56 14.01 -11.35
CA GLU A 17 -0.19 15.29 -10.76
C GLU A 17 1.32 15.55 -10.87
N HIS A 18 2.14 14.59 -10.44
CA HIS A 18 3.58 14.78 -10.37
C HIS A 18 4.25 14.68 -11.74
N LEU A 19 3.74 13.87 -12.66
CA LEU A 19 4.29 13.79 -14.01
C LEU A 19 4.10 15.10 -14.78
N LYS A 20 2.94 15.75 -14.64
CA LYS A 20 2.71 17.09 -15.19
C LYS A 20 3.67 18.11 -14.59
N LYS A 21 3.86 18.08 -13.27
CA LYS A 21 4.72 19.02 -12.55
C LYS A 21 6.22 18.83 -12.85
N LEU A 22 6.68 17.59 -12.93
CA LEU A 22 8.12 17.26 -13.04
C LEU A 22 8.60 17.11 -14.48
N ALA A 23 7.74 16.62 -15.37
CA ALA A 23 8.10 16.32 -16.76
C ALA A 23 7.29 17.11 -17.79
N GLY A 24 6.30 17.90 -17.37
CA GLY A 24 5.41 18.62 -18.29
C GLY A 24 4.46 17.71 -19.09
N ILE A 25 4.37 16.43 -18.73
CA ILE A 25 3.52 15.45 -19.41
C ILE A 25 2.17 15.41 -18.71
N ASP A 26 1.14 15.90 -19.38
CA ASP A 26 -0.23 15.95 -18.86
C ASP A 26 -1.02 14.69 -19.24
N LEU A 27 -1.02 13.69 -18.35
CA LEU A 27 -1.81 12.48 -18.56
C LEU A 27 -3.29 12.79 -18.33
N GLN A 28 -4.12 12.56 -19.35
CA GLN A 28 -5.57 12.73 -19.28
C GLN A 28 -6.25 11.55 -18.56
N ILE A 29 -5.65 11.07 -17.47
CA ILE A 29 -6.24 9.98 -16.66
C ILE A 29 -7.49 10.51 -15.96
N LEU A 30 -8.57 9.76 -16.10
CA LEU A 30 -9.83 9.96 -15.40
C LEU A 30 -10.12 8.70 -14.58
N SER A 31 -10.38 8.90 -13.29
CA SER A 31 -10.64 7.81 -12.36
C SER A 31 -11.52 8.31 -11.23
N ALA A 32 -12.52 7.53 -10.86
CA ALA A 32 -13.38 7.77 -9.71
C ALA A 32 -13.34 6.56 -8.76
N GLN A 33 -13.36 6.80 -7.45
CA GLN A 33 -13.45 5.75 -6.45
C GLN A 33 -14.90 5.61 -5.98
N VAL A 34 -15.37 4.37 -5.85
CA VAL A 34 -16.73 4.03 -5.42
C VAL A 34 -16.66 3.12 -4.21
N SER A 35 -17.43 3.41 -3.18
CA SER A 35 -17.61 2.62 -1.96
C SER A 35 -19.08 2.52 -1.58
N GLU A 36 -19.38 1.89 -0.45
CA GLU A 36 -20.75 1.82 0.10
C GLU A 36 -21.40 3.18 0.31
N SER A 37 -20.61 4.20 0.65
CA SER A 37 -21.10 5.56 0.92
C SER A 37 -21.26 6.42 -0.34
N THR A 38 -20.96 5.90 -1.53
CA THR A 38 -20.99 6.69 -2.77
C THR A 38 -22.42 6.85 -3.29
N ASP A 39 -22.87 8.09 -3.41
CA ASP A 39 -24.04 8.44 -4.22
C ASP A 39 -23.63 8.66 -5.68
N PHE A 40 -24.18 7.84 -6.59
CA PHE A 40 -23.84 7.91 -8.02
C PHE A 40 -24.33 9.20 -8.70
N SER A 41 -25.38 9.83 -8.20
CA SER A 41 -25.88 11.11 -8.73
C SER A 41 -24.91 12.23 -8.38
N GLU A 42 -24.46 12.29 -7.11
CA GLU A 42 -23.44 13.24 -6.67
C GLU A 42 -22.11 13.01 -7.40
N LEU A 43 -21.68 11.76 -7.49
CA LEU A 43 -20.44 11.41 -8.20
C LEU A 43 -20.48 11.85 -9.66
N THR A 44 -21.60 11.63 -10.35
CA THR A 44 -21.79 12.04 -11.74
C THR A 44 -21.79 13.56 -11.90
N ASN A 45 -22.33 14.30 -10.92
CA ASN A 45 -22.27 15.76 -10.93
C ASN A 45 -20.84 16.28 -10.78
N SER A 46 -20.01 15.64 -9.94
CA SER A 46 -18.60 16.00 -9.80
C SER A 46 -17.74 15.53 -10.97
N GLU A 47 -18.11 14.42 -11.60
CA GLU A 47 -17.34 13.75 -12.66
C GLU A 47 -18.23 13.50 -13.89
N PRO A 48 -18.59 14.54 -14.68
CA PRO A 48 -19.58 14.42 -15.76
C PRO A 48 -19.22 13.42 -16.87
N TRP A 49 -17.93 13.08 -17.02
CA TRP A 49 -17.46 12.09 -17.99
C TRP A 49 -18.02 10.69 -17.75
N LEU A 50 -18.45 10.38 -16.53
CA LEU A 50 -19.08 9.11 -16.18
C LEU A 50 -20.36 8.82 -17.00
N SER A 51 -21.07 9.88 -17.41
CA SER A 51 -22.29 9.73 -18.20
C SER A 51 -22.08 9.79 -19.72
N SER A 52 -20.93 10.29 -20.18
CA SER A 52 -20.66 10.52 -21.61
C SER A 52 -19.72 9.49 -22.23
N MET A 53 -19.07 8.68 -21.42
CA MET A 53 -18.09 7.68 -21.89
C MET A 53 -18.53 6.26 -21.55
N LYS A 54 -17.99 5.30 -22.29
CA LYS A 54 -17.99 3.90 -21.86
C LYS A 54 -16.95 3.73 -20.76
N LEU A 55 -17.22 2.82 -19.83
CA LEU A 55 -16.53 2.70 -18.56
C LEU A 55 -15.97 1.31 -18.34
N VAL A 56 -14.95 1.26 -17.49
CA VAL A 56 -14.41 0.07 -16.84
C VAL A 56 -14.65 0.20 -15.34
N VAL A 57 -15.04 -0.88 -14.69
CA VAL A 57 -15.13 -0.95 -13.23
C VAL A 57 -14.46 -2.20 -12.71
N LYS A 58 -13.65 -2.04 -11.66
CA LYS A 58 -12.91 -3.13 -11.01
C LYS A 58 -12.68 -2.83 -9.52
N PRO A 59 -12.59 -3.84 -8.65
CA PRO A 59 -12.20 -3.63 -7.26
C PRO A 59 -10.82 -2.96 -7.14
N ASP A 60 -10.70 -2.05 -6.16
CA ASP A 60 -9.47 -1.32 -5.84
C ASP A 60 -9.07 -1.56 -4.38
N MET A 61 -8.59 -2.78 -4.12
CA MET A 61 -8.28 -3.28 -2.77
C MET A 61 -6.95 -4.01 -2.71
N LEU A 62 -5.95 -3.55 -3.49
CA LEU A 62 -4.56 -3.99 -3.42
C LEU A 62 -4.28 -5.47 -3.75
N PHE A 63 -5.21 -6.13 -4.44
CA PHE A 63 -5.02 -7.49 -4.96
C PHE A 63 -4.96 -7.51 -6.50
N GLY A 64 -4.13 -8.42 -7.03
CA GLY A 64 -3.93 -8.59 -8.47
C GLY A 64 -4.92 -9.56 -9.12
N LYS A 65 -4.70 -9.89 -10.40
CA LYS A 65 -5.44 -10.93 -11.15
C LYS A 65 -6.97 -10.73 -11.25
N ARG A 66 -7.44 -9.50 -11.04
CA ARG A 66 -8.86 -9.09 -11.13
C ARG A 66 -9.54 -9.56 -12.43
N GLY A 67 -8.86 -9.40 -13.57
CA GLY A 67 -9.37 -9.86 -14.87
C GLY A 67 -9.57 -11.38 -14.94
N LYS A 68 -8.58 -12.16 -14.51
CA LYS A 68 -8.65 -13.64 -14.45
C LYS A 68 -9.72 -14.12 -13.44
N SER A 69 -10.06 -13.31 -12.44
CA SER A 69 -11.08 -13.60 -11.43
C SER A 69 -12.50 -13.12 -11.79
N GLY A 70 -12.73 -12.58 -13.00
CA GLY A 70 -14.06 -12.08 -13.39
C GLY A 70 -14.51 -10.83 -12.60
N LEU A 71 -13.56 -10.10 -12.01
CA LEU A 71 -13.78 -8.91 -11.20
C LEU A 71 -13.54 -7.61 -11.99
N VAL A 72 -13.56 -7.67 -13.33
CA VAL A 72 -13.42 -6.50 -14.19
C VAL A 72 -14.59 -6.49 -15.17
N ALA A 73 -15.36 -5.41 -15.18
CA ALA A 73 -16.36 -5.16 -16.22
C ALA A 73 -15.79 -4.13 -17.21
N LEU A 74 -15.85 -4.45 -18.50
CA LEU A 74 -15.34 -3.60 -19.58
C LEU A 74 -16.50 -3.06 -20.42
N ASN A 75 -16.32 -1.88 -21.03
CA ASN A 75 -17.24 -1.29 -21.99
C ASN A 75 -18.68 -1.15 -21.47
N GLN A 76 -18.83 -0.73 -20.21
CA GLN A 76 -20.12 -0.55 -19.56
C GLN A 76 -20.60 0.92 -19.66
N ASP A 77 -21.89 1.17 -19.56
CA ASP A 77 -22.40 2.50 -19.20
C ASP A 77 -22.53 2.66 -17.67
N LEU A 78 -22.87 3.86 -17.21
CA LEU A 78 -22.96 4.17 -15.79
C LEU A 78 -23.99 3.30 -15.04
N ALA A 79 -25.13 2.99 -15.66
CA ALA A 79 -26.17 2.17 -15.03
C ALA A 79 -25.68 0.73 -14.84
N GLN A 80 -24.98 0.20 -15.83
CA GLN A 80 -24.34 -1.11 -15.75
C GLN A 80 -23.19 -1.15 -14.72
N VAL A 81 -22.40 -0.08 -14.61
CA VAL A 81 -21.38 0.06 -13.56
C VAL A 81 -22.03 0.06 -12.17
N ALA A 82 -23.09 0.83 -11.96
CA ALA A 82 -23.80 0.87 -10.68
C ALA A 82 -24.37 -0.51 -10.32
N GLN A 83 -24.92 -1.23 -11.29
CA GLN A 83 -25.38 -2.61 -11.09
C GLN A 83 -24.23 -3.57 -10.75
N PHE A 84 -23.11 -3.49 -11.46
CA PHE A 84 -21.92 -4.31 -11.18
C PHE A 84 -21.39 -4.11 -9.76
N VAL A 85 -21.33 -2.86 -9.30
CA VAL A 85 -20.92 -2.51 -7.93
C VAL A 85 -21.91 -3.06 -6.92
N LYS A 86 -23.21 -2.84 -7.12
CA LYS A 86 -24.28 -3.32 -6.22
C LYS A 86 -24.25 -4.83 -6.01
N GLU A 87 -23.96 -5.60 -7.06
CA GLU A 87 -23.90 -7.07 -6.99
C GLU A 87 -22.69 -7.60 -6.22
N ARG A 88 -21.62 -6.82 -6.09
CA ARG A 88 -20.32 -7.27 -5.57
C ARG A 88 -19.93 -6.61 -4.26
N LEU A 89 -20.45 -5.42 -3.97
CA LEU A 89 -20.19 -4.72 -2.71
C LEU A 89 -20.65 -5.59 -1.53
N GLY A 90 -19.76 -5.79 -0.56
CA GLY A 90 -19.99 -6.65 0.60
C GLY A 90 -19.83 -8.15 0.33
N VAL A 91 -19.71 -8.58 -0.94
CA VAL A 91 -19.48 -10.00 -1.27
C VAL A 91 -18.05 -10.38 -0.91
N GLU A 92 -17.90 -11.48 -0.16
CA GLU A 92 -16.59 -12.00 0.21
C GLU A 92 -15.86 -12.59 -1.00
N VAL A 93 -14.59 -12.21 -1.13
CA VAL A 93 -13.66 -12.81 -2.08
C VAL A 93 -12.46 -13.39 -1.34
N GLU A 94 -11.96 -14.52 -1.83
CA GLU A 94 -10.74 -15.13 -1.33
C GLU A 94 -9.61 -14.89 -2.33
N MET A 95 -8.54 -14.25 -1.87
CA MET A 95 -7.36 -13.93 -2.67
C MET A 95 -6.11 -14.30 -1.87
N GLY A 96 -5.37 -15.30 -2.35
CA GLY A 96 -4.10 -15.70 -1.72
C GLY A 96 -4.24 -16.18 -0.26
N GLY A 97 -5.35 -16.85 0.07
CA GLY A 97 -5.64 -17.35 1.42
C GLY A 97 -6.24 -16.31 2.37
N CYS A 98 -6.42 -15.06 1.93
CA CYS A 98 -7.12 -14.02 2.67
C CYS A 98 -8.56 -13.89 2.14
N LYS A 99 -9.53 -13.95 3.04
CA LYS A 99 -10.96 -13.77 2.72
C LYS A 99 -11.45 -12.44 3.29
N ALA A 100 -12.02 -11.59 2.44
CA ALA A 100 -12.56 -10.28 2.84
C ALA A 100 -13.69 -9.83 1.90
N PRO A 101 -14.66 -9.03 2.40
CA PRO A 101 -15.70 -8.43 1.56
C PRO A 101 -15.11 -7.37 0.62
N ILE A 102 -15.65 -7.26 -0.60
CA ILE A 102 -15.30 -6.16 -1.50
C ILE A 102 -15.95 -4.87 -0.99
N THR A 103 -15.16 -3.84 -0.69
CA THR A 103 -15.65 -2.56 -0.14
C THR A 103 -15.41 -1.36 -1.04
N THR A 104 -14.55 -1.50 -2.06
CA THR A 104 -14.06 -0.35 -2.83
C THR A 104 -13.77 -0.74 -4.28
N PHE A 105 -14.19 0.12 -5.20
CA PHE A 105 -14.00 -0.01 -6.64
C PHE A 105 -13.35 1.25 -7.21
N ILE A 106 -12.70 1.08 -8.36
CA ILE A 106 -12.28 2.17 -9.24
C ILE A 106 -13.09 2.09 -10.54
N VAL A 107 -13.56 3.25 -11.01
CA VAL A 107 -14.28 3.43 -12.27
C VAL A 107 -13.46 4.35 -13.16
N GLU A 108 -13.25 3.96 -14.41
CA GLU A 108 -12.40 4.66 -15.38
C GLU A 108 -13.01 4.60 -16.78
N PRO A 109 -12.63 5.49 -17.71
CA PRO A 109 -13.02 5.34 -19.11
C PRO A 109 -12.53 4.01 -19.69
N PHE A 110 -13.39 3.35 -20.45
CA PHE A 110 -13.01 2.27 -21.34
C PHE A 110 -12.22 2.86 -22.51
N VAL A 111 -10.99 2.38 -22.67
CA VAL A 111 -10.09 2.78 -23.75
C VAL A 111 -10.03 1.64 -24.76
N PRO A 112 -10.62 1.76 -25.96
CA PRO A 112 -10.37 0.81 -27.04
C PRO A 112 -8.91 0.91 -27.49
N HIS A 113 -8.21 -0.22 -27.55
CA HIS A 113 -6.82 -0.28 -27.95
C HIS A 113 -6.45 -1.68 -28.44
N ASP A 114 -5.42 -1.76 -29.29
CA ASP A 114 -4.89 -3.03 -29.82
C ASP A 114 -3.49 -3.35 -29.28
N GLN A 115 -2.87 -2.40 -28.58
CA GLN A 115 -1.49 -2.50 -28.10
C GLN A 115 -1.41 -2.19 -26.60
N GLU A 116 -0.76 -3.08 -25.87
CA GLU A 116 -0.49 -2.93 -24.44
C GLU A 116 1.02 -2.99 -24.19
N PHE A 117 1.49 -2.16 -23.27
CA PHE A 117 2.88 -2.07 -22.84
C PHE A 117 2.98 -2.39 -21.35
N TYR A 118 4.16 -2.84 -20.95
CA TYR A 118 4.51 -3.09 -19.56
C TYR A 118 5.63 -2.13 -19.15
N LEU A 119 5.51 -1.54 -17.95
CA LEU A 119 6.57 -0.78 -17.31
C LEU A 119 6.59 -1.09 -15.82
N SER A 120 7.74 -1.45 -15.27
CA SER A 120 7.95 -1.52 -13.82
C SER A 120 9.24 -0.84 -13.40
N ILE A 121 9.21 -0.21 -12.23
CA ILE A 121 10.36 0.37 -11.55
C ILE A 121 10.37 -0.18 -10.12
N MET A 122 11.47 -0.81 -9.73
CA MET A 122 11.64 -1.39 -8.40
C MET A 122 12.89 -0.81 -7.75
N SER A 123 12.74 -0.36 -6.50
CA SER A 123 13.86 0.10 -5.68
C SER A 123 14.63 -1.10 -5.14
N GLU A 124 15.95 -1.05 -5.31
CA GLU A 124 16.91 -2.02 -4.81
C GLU A 124 17.95 -1.34 -3.90
N ARG A 125 18.79 -2.15 -3.25
CA ARG A 125 19.80 -1.65 -2.29
C ARG A 125 20.76 -0.63 -2.91
N LEU A 126 21.15 -0.82 -4.17
CA LEU A 126 22.20 -0.03 -4.84
C LEU A 126 21.68 0.76 -6.06
N GLY A 127 20.37 0.88 -6.22
CA GLY A 127 19.78 1.54 -7.38
C GLY A 127 18.33 1.16 -7.62
N CYS A 128 17.92 1.22 -8.87
CA CYS A 128 16.59 0.85 -9.31
C CYS A 128 16.68 -0.09 -10.50
N THR A 129 15.82 -1.10 -10.53
CA THR A 129 15.60 -1.94 -11.69
C THR A 129 14.41 -1.41 -12.46
N ILE A 130 14.61 -1.15 -13.76
CA ILE A 130 13.58 -0.64 -14.67
C ILE A 130 13.37 -1.67 -15.75
N SER A 131 12.13 -2.14 -15.89
CA SER A 131 11.75 -3.15 -16.87
C SER A 131 10.66 -2.63 -17.78
N PHE A 132 10.77 -2.94 -19.08
CA PHE A 132 9.83 -2.51 -20.11
C PHE A 132 9.57 -3.63 -21.11
N SER A 133 8.33 -3.73 -21.61
CA SER A 133 8.00 -4.62 -22.72
C SER A 133 6.92 -4.03 -23.63
N GLU A 134 7.01 -4.39 -24.91
CA GLU A 134 6.00 -4.15 -25.95
C GLU A 134 4.88 -5.19 -25.94
N CYS A 135 4.94 -6.20 -25.07
CA CYS A 135 3.91 -7.23 -24.93
C CYS A 135 3.29 -7.17 -23.53
N GLY A 136 2.62 -6.06 -23.20
CA GLY A 136 1.90 -5.92 -21.93
C GLY A 136 0.63 -6.78 -21.84
N GLY A 137 -0.16 -6.56 -20.80
CA GLY A 137 -1.47 -7.20 -20.67
C GLY A 137 -1.46 -8.57 -20.04
N ILE A 138 -2.64 -9.18 -19.89
CA ILE A 138 -2.90 -10.42 -19.12
C ILE A 138 -1.90 -11.56 -19.41
N GLU A 139 -1.26 -11.56 -20.58
CA GLU A 139 -0.32 -12.55 -21.10
C GLU A 139 1.17 -12.22 -20.88
N ILE A 140 1.56 -11.17 -20.11
CA ILE A 140 2.99 -10.87 -19.88
C ILE A 140 3.73 -12.05 -19.22
N GLU A 141 3.02 -12.83 -18.38
CA GLU A 141 3.59 -13.95 -17.64
C GLU A 141 4.16 -15.01 -18.61
N GLU A 142 3.62 -15.08 -19.82
CA GLU A 142 4.04 -16.00 -20.90
C GLU A 142 5.10 -15.39 -21.81
N ASN A 143 5.39 -14.09 -21.67
CA ASN A 143 6.28 -13.31 -22.53
C ASN A 143 7.44 -12.66 -21.75
N TRP A 144 7.85 -13.27 -20.63
CA TRP A 144 8.92 -12.75 -19.77
C TRP A 144 10.26 -12.59 -20.49
N ASP A 145 10.53 -13.42 -21.49
CA ASP A 145 11.71 -13.35 -22.37
C ASP A 145 11.75 -12.05 -23.20
N LYS A 146 10.60 -11.40 -23.42
CA LYS A 146 10.47 -10.13 -24.15
C LYS A 146 10.58 -8.91 -23.24
N VAL A 147 10.73 -9.10 -21.92
CA VAL A 147 10.90 -7.99 -20.98
C VAL A 147 12.36 -7.57 -20.97
N LYS A 148 12.60 -6.30 -21.32
CA LYS A 148 13.92 -5.71 -21.25
C LYS A 148 14.10 -5.05 -19.90
N THR A 149 15.26 -5.26 -19.31
CA THR A 149 15.56 -4.75 -17.98
C THR A 149 16.90 -4.04 -17.98
N ILE A 150 16.93 -2.87 -17.34
CA ILE A 150 18.16 -2.14 -17.02
C ILE A 150 18.25 -1.95 -15.52
N PHE A 151 19.47 -1.87 -15.01
CA PHE A 151 19.75 -1.44 -13.64
C PHE A 151 20.35 -0.04 -13.67
N LEU A 152 19.76 0.88 -12.94
CA LEU A 152 20.24 2.26 -12.80
C LEU A 152 20.77 2.44 -11.37
N PRO A 153 22.09 2.60 -11.18
CA PRO A 153 22.67 2.76 -9.84
C PRO A 153 22.14 3.98 -9.10
N THR A 154 22.24 3.95 -7.77
CA THR A 154 21.97 5.12 -6.92
C THR A 154 22.75 6.34 -7.42
N ASP A 155 22.13 7.52 -7.31
CA ASP A 155 22.65 8.82 -7.78
C ASP A 155 22.79 8.98 -9.30
N LYS A 156 22.33 8.02 -10.10
CA LYS A 156 22.22 8.16 -11.56
C LYS A 156 20.81 8.54 -11.96
N SER A 157 20.71 9.44 -12.94
CA SER A 157 19.45 9.86 -13.55
C SER A 157 19.13 9.03 -14.79
N MET A 158 17.85 8.91 -15.13
CA MET A 158 17.40 8.28 -16.37
C MET A 158 17.68 9.22 -17.57
N THR A 159 18.86 9.10 -18.17
CA THR A 159 19.24 9.83 -19.39
C THR A 159 18.68 9.14 -20.64
N ALA A 160 18.80 9.81 -21.81
CA ALA A 160 18.44 9.20 -23.08
C ALA A 160 19.24 7.90 -23.34
N ASP A 161 20.55 7.91 -23.07
CA ASP A 161 21.41 6.74 -23.23
C ASP A 161 21.05 5.60 -22.27
N ALA A 162 20.71 5.94 -21.02
CA ALA A 162 20.26 4.96 -20.04
C ALA A 162 18.93 4.31 -20.45
N CYS A 163 18.00 5.10 -21.01
CA CYS A 163 16.69 4.62 -21.45
C CYS A 163 16.74 3.87 -22.79
N ALA A 164 17.73 4.15 -23.64
CA ALA A 164 17.81 3.64 -25.01
C ALA A 164 17.64 2.11 -25.14
N PRO A 165 18.25 1.26 -24.28
CA PRO A 165 18.08 -0.20 -24.35
C PRO A 165 16.61 -0.64 -24.21
N LEU A 166 15.82 0.02 -23.37
CA LEU A 166 14.41 -0.31 -23.14
C LEU A 166 13.58 -0.07 -24.41
N ILE A 167 13.82 1.05 -25.09
CA ILE A 167 13.00 1.53 -26.20
C ILE A 167 13.58 1.22 -27.60
N ALA A 168 14.69 0.49 -27.69
CA ALA A 168 15.45 0.30 -28.92
C ALA A 168 14.67 -0.36 -30.08
N THR A 169 13.69 -1.21 -29.78
CA THR A 169 12.88 -1.96 -30.77
C THR A 169 11.57 -1.27 -31.12
N LEU A 170 11.18 -0.22 -30.37
CA LEU A 170 9.96 0.52 -30.65
C LEU A 170 10.02 1.21 -32.01
N PRO A 171 8.88 1.30 -32.74
CA PRO A 171 8.76 2.13 -33.92
C PRO A 171 9.17 3.59 -33.66
N LEU A 172 9.79 4.24 -34.64
CA LEU A 172 10.31 5.62 -34.50
C LEU A 172 9.24 6.62 -34.07
N GLU A 173 8.00 6.41 -34.50
CA GLU A 173 6.84 7.27 -34.22
C GLU A 173 6.50 7.35 -32.72
N VAL A 174 6.66 6.25 -31.98
CA VAL A 174 6.29 6.15 -30.55
C VAL A 174 7.50 6.12 -29.63
N ARG A 175 8.69 5.79 -30.15
CA ARG A 175 9.93 5.62 -29.39
C ARG A 175 10.27 6.85 -28.55
N GLY A 176 10.24 8.04 -29.16
CA GLY A 176 10.55 9.29 -28.45
C GLY A 176 9.59 9.54 -27.30
N LYS A 177 8.29 9.40 -27.57
CA LYS A 177 7.22 9.60 -26.58
C LYS A 177 7.32 8.63 -25.41
N ILE A 178 7.49 7.33 -25.66
CA ILE A 178 7.63 6.33 -24.61
C ILE A 178 8.93 6.54 -23.83
N GLY A 179 10.02 6.95 -24.49
CA GLY A 179 11.27 7.32 -23.81
C GLY A 179 11.09 8.50 -22.85
N ASP A 180 10.42 9.57 -23.29
CA ASP A 180 10.09 10.72 -22.44
C ASP A 180 9.18 10.34 -21.27
N PHE A 181 8.21 9.46 -21.52
CA PHE A 181 7.35 8.91 -20.49
C PHE A 181 8.11 8.13 -19.43
N ILE A 182 8.96 7.17 -19.82
CA ILE A 182 9.76 6.36 -18.87
C ILE A 182 10.67 7.26 -18.02
N LYS A 183 11.33 8.26 -18.62
CA LYS A 183 12.14 9.25 -17.89
C LYS A 183 11.31 10.05 -16.89
N GLY A 184 10.12 10.49 -17.29
CA GLY A 184 9.21 11.22 -16.42
C GLY A 184 8.69 10.36 -15.26
N VAL A 185 8.26 9.12 -15.53
CA VAL A 185 7.82 8.16 -14.51
C VAL A 185 8.95 7.87 -13.52
N PHE A 186 10.19 7.73 -14.00
CA PHE A 186 11.36 7.56 -13.13
C PHE A 186 11.63 8.80 -12.25
N ALA A 187 11.43 10.01 -12.77
CA ALA A 187 11.54 11.24 -11.98
C ALA A 187 10.45 11.32 -10.89
N VAL A 188 9.22 10.88 -11.18
CA VAL A 188 8.15 10.74 -10.18
C VAL A 188 8.52 9.69 -9.12
N PHE A 189 9.10 8.56 -9.55
CA PHE A 189 9.50 7.45 -8.68
C PHE A 189 10.56 7.85 -7.64
N GLN A 190 11.69 8.41 -8.08
CA GLN A 190 12.81 8.79 -7.20
C GLN A 190 12.55 10.08 -6.43
N GLY A 191 11.79 10.98 -7.04
CA GLY A 191 11.81 12.39 -6.70
C GLY A 191 12.83 13.19 -7.47
N GLY A 192 12.40 14.39 -7.86
CA GLY A 192 13.19 15.28 -8.70
C GLY A 192 14.61 15.50 -8.20
N PRO A 193 15.53 15.90 -9.09
CA PRO A 193 16.94 16.01 -8.76
C PRO A 193 17.17 16.91 -7.54
N PRO A 194 18.12 16.57 -6.64
CA PRO A 194 18.39 17.31 -5.40
C PRO A 194 18.85 18.77 -5.62
N PHE A 195 19.05 19.18 -6.87
CA PHE A 195 19.60 20.49 -7.23
C PHE A 195 18.56 21.55 -7.58
N ILE A 196 17.28 21.18 -7.77
CA ILE A 196 16.21 22.17 -7.96
C ILE A 196 15.61 22.49 -6.59
N SER A 197 16.18 23.52 -5.95
CA SER A 197 15.62 24.25 -4.80
C SER A 197 15.28 23.40 -3.57
N LYS A 198 15.99 23.69 -2.46
CA LYS A 198 15.75 23.20 -1.08
C LYS A 198 14.32 23.33 -0.53
N VAL A 199 13.35 23.80 -1.32
CA VAL A 199 11.96 24.05 -0.92
C VAL A 199 10.96 23.04 -1.52
N TYR A 200 11.34 22.23 -2.52
CA TYR A 200 10.44 21.24 -3.13
C TYR A 200 11.16 19.93 -3.50
N ALA A 201 11.42 19.07 -2.51
CA ALA A 201 11.63 17.65 -2.76
C ALA A 201 10.30 17.05 -3.26
N ALA A 202 9.98 17.22 -4.54
CA ALA A 202 8.67 16.88 -5.12
C ALA A 202 8.58 15.43 -5.63
N GLY A 203 9.38 14.55 -5.05
CA GLY A 203 9.25 13.12 -5.22
C GLY A 203 8.23 12.49 -4.33
N LEU A 204 7.93 11.23 -4.61
CA LEU A 204 6.99 10.45 -3.82
C LEU A 204 7.66 9.30 -3.06
N ASP A 205 8.98 9.10 -3.23
CA ASP A 205 9.74 8.00 -2.62
C ASP A 205 9.04 6.65 -2.86
N PHE A 206 8.70 6.36 -4.12
CA PHE A 206 8.19 5.04 -4.49
C PHE A 206 9.28 4.00 -4.26
N THR A 207 8.88 2.85 -3.72
CA THR A 207 9.72 1.65 -3.62
C THR A 207 9.39 0.64 -4.71
N PHE A 208 8.17 0.71 -5.25
CA PHE A 208 7.73 -0.06 -6.40
C PHE A 208 6.65 0.71 -7.17
N LEU A 209 6.73 0.68 -8.50
CA LEU A 209 5.71 1.21 -9.39
C LEU A 209 5.61 0.28 -10.59
N GLU A 210 4.40 -0.15 -10.92
CA GLU A 210 4.12 -1.03 -12.05
C GLU A 210 2.90 -0.51 -12.81
N MET A 211 3.02 -0.42 -14.12
CA MET A 211 1.92 -0.19 -15.05
C MET A 211 1.77 -1.44 -15.89
N TYR A 212 0.69 -2.18 -15.65
CA TYR A 212 0.51 -3.51 -16.19
C TYR A 212 -0.97 -3.79 -16.54
N PRO A 213 -1.48 -3.22 -17.64
CA PRO A 213 -0.75 -2.53 -18.72
C PRO A 213 -0.92 -1.01 -18.74
N PHE A 214 -0.16 -0.35 -19.62
CA PHE A 214 -0.53 0.95 -20.18
C PHE A 214 -0.64 0.85 -21.71
N THR A 215 -1.39 1.75 -22.34
CA THR A 215 -1.56 1.83 -23.79
C THR A 215 -1.24 3.24 -24.31
N LEU A 216 -1.45 3.49 -25.60
CA LEU A 216 -1.35 4.82 -26.21
C LEU A 216 -2.74 5.30 -26.67
N VAL A 217 -3.15 6.47 -26.19
CA VAL A 217 -4.37 7.17 -26.64
C VAL A 217 -3.95 8.42 -27.38
N ASN A 218 -4.26 8.50 -28.68
CA ASN A 218 -3.79 9.59 -29.56
C ASN A 218 -2.26 9.78 -29.52
N GLY A 219 -1.52 8.69 -29.38
CA GLY A 219 -0.06 8.69 -29.27
C GLY A 219 0.47 9.09 -27.88
N GLU A 220 -0.38 9.34 -26.89
CA GLU A 220 0.02 9.64 -25.51
C GLU A 220 -0.13 8.41 -24.60
N PRO A 221 0.82 8.13 -23.68
CA PRO A 221 0.70 7.06 -22.69
C PRO A 221 -0.55 7.18 -21.81
N TYR A 222 -1.24 6.07 -21.62
CA TYR A 222 -2.43 5.97 -20.77
C TYR A 222 -2.38 4.69 -19.91
N PRO A 223 -2.12 4.80 -18.60
CA PRO A 223 -2.11 3.65 -17.68
C PRO A 223 -3.51 3.02 -17.49
N LEU A 224 -3.65 1.75 -17.87
CA LEU A 224 -4.90 0.99 -17.72
C LEU A 224 -4.97 0.27 -16.36
N ASP A 225 -3.83 -0.26 -15.92
CA ASP A 225 -3.64 -0.80 -14.56
C ASP A 225 -2.40 -0.17 -13.94
N MET A 226 -2.45 0.10 -12.64
CA MET A 226 -1.28 0.60 -11.93
C MET A 226 -1.20 0.03 -10.52
N ARG A 227 0.02 -0.28 -10.08
CA ARG A 227 0.36 -0.60 -8.70
C ARG A 227 1.46 0.32 -8.22
N GLY A 228 1.32 0.76 -6.97
CA GLY A 228 2.28 1.62 -6.31
C GLY A 228 2.59 1.13 -4.91
N GLU A 229 3.85 1.23 -4.51
CA GLU A 229 4.31 1.09 -3.13
C GLU A 229 5.19 2.28 -2.77
N LEU A 230 4.91 2.91 -1.63
CA LEU A 230 5.65 4.06 -1.11
C LEU A 230 6.50 3.65 0.09
N ASP A 231 7.61 4.36 0.31
CA ASP A 231 8.32 4.33 1.58
C ASP A 231 7.53 5.13 2.62
N ASP A 232 6.86 4.43 3.54
CA ASP A 232 6.03 5.08 4.57
C ASP A 232 6.87 5.93 5.54
N THR A 233 8.16 5.62 5.66
CA THR A 233 9.10 6.40 6.50
C THR A 233 9.46 7.75 5.87
N ALA A 234 9.17 7.96 4.58
CA ALA A 234 9.39 9.22 3.89
C ALA A 234 8.24 10.23 4.07
N ALA A 235 7.20 9.89 4.86
CA ALA A 235 6.04 10.75 5.07
C ALA A 235 6.40 12.18 5.53
N PHE A 236 7.44 12.33 6.37
CA PHE A 236 7.90 13.65 6.84
C PHE A 236 8.41 14.56 5.71
N LYS A 237 8.86 13.98 4.59
CA LYS A 237 9.31 14.73 3.41
C LYS A 237 8.13 15.11 2.51
N ASN A 238 7.17 14.20 2.36
CA ASN A 238 6.16 14.25 1.31
C ASN A 238 4.82 14.86 1.77
N PHE A 239 4.54 14.91 3.07
CA PHE A 239 3.28 15.47 3.59
C PHE A 239 3.45 16.84 4.26
N LYS A 240 2.57 17.79 3.93
CA LYS A 240 2.13 18.81 4.89
C LYS A 240 1.04 18.17 5.75
N LYS A 241 1.36 17.88 7.02
CA LYS A 241 0.51 17.18 8.00
C LYS A 241 -0.98 17.55 7.90
N VAL A 242 -1.82 16.57 7.57
CA VAL A 242 -3.10 16.32 8.28
C VAL A 242 -3.38 14.81 8.24
N LEU A 243 -3.08 14.12 9.33
CA LEU A 243 -3.64 12.79 9.64
C LEU A 243 -4.75 13.01 10.67
N SER A 244 -5.80 12.18 10.64
CA SER A 244 -6.73 12.16 11.77
C SER A 244 -6.01 11.66 13.05
N PRO A 245 -6.46 12.06 14.26
CA PRO A 245 -5.80 11.65 15.50
C PRO A 245 -5.67 10.14 15.67
N THR A 246 -6.65 9.38 15.18
CA THR A 246 -6.72 7.91 15.29
C THR A 246 -5.82 7.22 14.26
N GLU A 247 -5.79 7.71 13.01
CA GLU A 247 -4.93 7.14 11.96
C GLU A 247 -3.46 7.42 12.24
N SER A 248 -3.12 8.58 12.81
CA SER A 248 -1.74 8.88 13.21
C SER A 248 -1.28 8.00 14.38
N PHE A 249 -2.21 7.47 15.18
CA PHE A 249 -1.94 6.63 16.34
C PHE A 249 -1.77 5.15 15.96
N ILE A 250 -2.64 4.62 15.08
CA ILE A 250 -2.59 3.22 14.62
C ILE A 250 -1.34 2.96 13.76
N HIS A 251 -0.94 3.94 12.93
CA HIS A 251 0.20 3.80 12.01
C HIS A 251 1.57 3.71 12.73
N GLY A 252 1.66 4.18 13.99
CA GLY A 252 2.87 4.03 14.80
C GLY A 252 3.10 2.63 15.38
N LEU A 253 2.13 1.71 15.27
CA LEU A 253 2.10 0.47 16.03
C LEU A 253 2.39 -0.81 15.21
N ASP A 254 2.26 -0.78 13.88
CA ASP A 254 2.03 -1.95 12.99
C ASP A 254 3.21 -2.92 12.69
N GLU A 255 4.38 -2.81 13.33
CA GLU A 255 5.61 -3.31 12.69
C GLU A 255 6.08 -4.78 12.96
N LYS A 256 5.64 -5.61 13.94
CA LYS A 256 6.62 -6.59 14.54
C LYS A 256 6.29 -8.03 15.10
N VAL A 257 5.25 -8.82 14.76
CA VAL A 257 5.02 -10.13 15.49
C VAL A 257 4.56 -11.35 14.64
N GLY A 258 5.46 -12.23 14.17
CA GLY A 258 5.09 -13.37 13.27
C GLY A 258 5.54 -14.81 13.60
N ASP A 259 6.51 -15.07 14.49
CA ASP A 259 7.35 -16.29 14.37
C ASP A 259 7.05 -17.53 15.27
N LEU A 260 5.86 -17.71 15.89
CA LEU A 260 5.64 -18.80 16.87
C LEU A 260 4.49 -19.79 16.60
N GLY A 261 3.90 -19.82 15.40
CA GLY A 261 2.97 -20.89 15.00
C GLY A 261 1.56 -20.85 15.62
N TYR A 262 1.25 -19.88 16.48
CA TYR A 262 -0.08 -19.61 17.04
C TYR A 262 -0.69 -18.29 16.51
N ALA A 263 -0.33 -17.91 15.28
CA ALA A 263 -0.67 -16.60 14.69
C ALA A 263 -2.18 -16.31 14.63
N LEU A 264 -3.02 -17.36 14.59
CA LEU A 264 -4.48 -17.24 14.52
C LEU A 264 -5.15 -16.83 15.84
N GLU A 265 -4.46 -16.93 16.98
CA GLU A 265 -4.99 -16.61 18.31
C GLU A 265 -4.34 -15.35 18.93
N LEU A 266 -3.54 -14.62 18.14
CA LEU A 266 -2.75 -13.48 18.61
C LEU A 266 -3.54 -12.17 18.50
N GLY A 267 -3.76 -11.48 19.63
CA GLY A 267 -4.57 -10.25 19.71
C GLY A 267 -3.88 -8.91 19.35
N ASN A 268 -2.61 -8.89 18.91
CA ASN A 268 -1.69 -7.73 18.78
C ASN A 268 -1.34 -7.04 20.14
N TYR A 269 -0.34 -6.17 20.38
CA TYR A 269 0.61 -5.29 19.67
C TYR A 269 1.93 -5.13 20.51
N ALA A 270 2.99 -4.48 20.00
CA ALA A 270 4.23 -4.17 20.73
C ALA A 270 4.72 -2.72 20.52
N TYR A 271 5.39 -2.11 21.50
CA TYR A 271 6.02 -0.78 21.41
C TYR A 271 7.54 -0.81 21.69
N SER A 272 8.32 0.11 21.10
CA SER A 272 9.77 0.24 21.30
C SER A 272 10.23 1.70 21.14
N GLY A 273 11.51 2.01 21.38
CA GLY A 273 12.05 3.38 21.16
C GLY A 273 12.08 4.30 22.39
N ALA A 274 11.94 3.74 23.60
CA ALA A 274 11.94 4.48 24.86
C ALA A 274 10.87 5.60 24.94
N PRO A 275 9.57 5.26 24.76
CA PRO A 275 8.48 6.23 24.90
C PRO A 275 8.41 6.79 26.33
N ASN A 276 7.84 7.97 26.46
CA ASN A 276 7.55 8.58 27.75
C ASN A 276 6.31 7.96 28.43
N GLU A 277 6.05 8.34 29.68
CA GLU A 277 4.97 7.78 30.49
C GLU A 277 3.57 8.01 29.88
N ASP A 278 3.32 9.20 29.32
CA ASP A 278 2.04 9.56 28.72
C ASP A 278 1.77 8.75 27.44
N GLU A 279 2.80 8.55 26.61
CA GLU A 279 2.71 7.71 25.39
C GLU A 279 2.38 6.26 25.74
N VAL A 280 3.04 5.70 26.77
CA VAL A 280 2.76 4.34 27.25
C VAL A 280 1.37 4.23 27.86
N LEU A 281 0.90 5.26 28.58
CA LEU A 281 -0.44 5.30 29.16
C LEU A 281 -1.53 5.36 28.07
N GLN A 282 -1.33 6.18 27.04
CA GLN A 282 -2.24 6.24 25.90
C GLN A 282 -2.32 4.90 25.18
N TYR A 283 -1.16 4.26 24.94
CA TYR A 283 -1.11 2.92 24.37
C TYR A 283 -1.84 1.89 25.24
N ALA A 284 -1.56 1.87 26.54
CA ALA A 284 -2.17 0.94 27.48
C ALA A 284 -3.70 1.07 27.52
N ARG A 285 -4.26 2.29 27.43
CA ARG A 285 -5.71 2.52 27.42
C ARG A 285 -6.44 1.97 26.20
N VAL A 286 -5.75 1.79 25.09
CA VAL A 286 -6.34 1.19 23.88
C VAL A 286 -6.33 -0.33 23.97
N VAL A 287 -5.25 -0.90 24.50
CA VAL A 287 -5.06 -2.36 24.58
C VAL A 287 -5.72 -2.96 25.82
N ILE A 288 -5.77 -2.22 26.93
CA ILE A 288 -6.14 -2.72 28.24
C ILE A 288 -7.31 -1.91 28.79
N ASP A 289 -8.40 -2.62 29.08
CA ASP A 289 -9.55 -2.11 29.82
C ASP A 289 -9.77 -3.01 31.04
N GLU A 290 -9.72 -2.43 32.24
CA GLU A 290 -9.83 -3.17 33.50
C GLU A 290 -11.12 -3.98 33.59
N SER A 291 -12.25 -3.41 33.15
CA SER A 291 -13.55 -4.08 33.23
C SER A 291 -13.58 -5.31 32.31
N LYS A 292 -12.97 -5.21 31.13
CA LYS A 292 -12.84 -6.33 30.19
C LYS A 292 -11.88 -7.39 30.69
N LEU A 293 -10.76 -7.00 31.31
CA LEU A 293 -9.81 -7.95 31.90
C LEU A 293 -10.49 -8.85 32.95
N LYS A 294 -11.24 -8.22 33.86
CA LYS A 294 -11.97 -8.93 34.91
C LYS A 294 -13.10 -9.79 34.36
N ALA A 295 -13.93 -9.25 33.47
CA ALA A 295 -15.06 -9.96 32.87
C ALA A 295 -14.61 -11.20 32.08
N SER A 296 -13.49 -11.10 31.36
CA SER A 296 -12.93 -12.18 30.55
C SER A 296 -12.03 -13.14 31.33
N ARG A 297 -11.88 -12.96 32.65
CA ARG A 297 -11.01 -13.77 33.53
C ARG A 297 -9.59 -13.91 32.97
N MET A 298 -9.03 -12.81 32.46
CA MET A 298 -7.72 -12.85 31.83
C MET A 298 -6.61 -13.19 32.81
N HIS A 299 -5.64 -13.98 32.36
CA HIS A 299 -4.38 -14.21 33.05
C HIS A 299 -3.28 -13.44 32.33
N LEU A 300 -2.63 -12.52 33.05
CA LEU A 300 -1.60 -11.64 32.52
C LEU A 300 -0.20 -12.15 32.86
N TYR A 301 0.70 -12.08 31.89
CA TYR A 301 2.11 -12.43 32.05
C TYR A 301 2.97 -11.23 31.64
N VAL A 302 3.82 -10.76 32.54
CA VAL A 302 4.71 -9.61 32.32
C VAL A 302 6.14 -10.05 32.45
N ARG A 303 6.96 -9.76 31.43
CA ARG A 303 8.41 -9.88 31.52
C ARG A 303 9.07 -8.61 31.00
N ARG A 304 9.99 -8.05 31.78
CA ARG A 304 10.75 -6.86 31.35
C ARG A 304 12.17 -6.84 31.88
N GLY A 305 13.08 -6.38 31.04
CA GLY A 305 14.44 -5.96 31.40
C GLY A 305 14.70 -4.54 30.89
N GLY A 306 15.91 -4.03 31.17
CA GLY A 306 16.33 -2.68 30.77
C GLY A 306 16.47 -1.73 31.96
N PRO A 307 16.76 -0.44 31.73
CA PRO A 307 16.93 0.53 32.80
C PRO A 307 15.71 0.57 33.75
N ASN A 308 15.97 0.56 35.06
CA ASN A 308 14.95 0.65 36.11
C ASN A 308 13.86 -0.45 36.11
N TYR A 309 14.10 -1.58 35.44
CA TYR A 309 13.10 -2.63 35.30
C TYR A 309 12.63 -3.17 36.67
N GLN A 310 13.50 -3.24 37.67
CA GLN A 310 13.15 -3.75 39.01
C GLN A 310 12.00 -2.94 39.63
N THR A 311 12.06 -1.61 39.54
CA THR A 311 11.00 -0.71 40.02
C THR A 311 9.70 -0.91 39.25
N GLY A 312 9.80 -1.04 37.92
CA GLY A 312 8.63 -1.30 37.07
C GLY A 312 7.95 -2.63 37.40
N LEU A 313 8.73 -3.71 37.56
CA LEU A 313 8.19 -5.03 37.92
C LEU A 313 7.58 -5.03 39.33
N ALA A 314 8.17 -4.30 40.28
CA ALA A 314 7.59 -4.15 41.61
C ALA A 314 6.21 -3.47 41.56
N LYS A 315 6.06 -2.40 40.77
CA LYS A 315 4.77 -1.74 40.52
C LYS A 315 3.75 -2.69 39.87
N MET A 316 4.16 -3.46 38.87
CA MET A 316 3.27 -4.43 38.23
C MET A 316 2.77 -5.50 39.22
N ARG A 317 3.64 -6.05 40.07
CA ARG A 317 3.21 -7.02 41.09
C ARG A 317 2.18 -6.43 42.05
N ALA A 318 2.38 -5.18 42.50
CA ALA A 318 1.43 -4.49 43.35
C ALA A 318 0.08 -4.29 42.64
N LEU A 319 0.10 -3.91 41.36
CA LEU A 319 -1.10 -3.70 40.54
C LEU A 319 -1.91 -4.99 40.38
N GLY A 320 -1.28 -6.14 40.17
CA GLY A 320 -2.00 -7.43 40.08
C GLY A 320 -2.79 -7.76 41.35
N VAL A 321 -2.19 -7.49 42.52
CA VAL A 321 -2.85 -7.66 43.82
C VAL A 321 -4.01 -6.67 43.98
N GLU A 322 -3.81 -5.40 43.61
CA GLU A 322 -4.83 -4.34 43.69
C GLU A 322 -6.04 -4.65 42.80
N LEU A 323 -5.80 -5.07 41.56
CA LEU A 323 -6.85 -5.36 40.60
C LEU A 323 -7.55 -6.70 40.86
N GLY A 324 -6.93 -7.61 41.62
CA GLY A 324 -7.42 -8.98 41.79
C GLY A 324 -7.40 -9.79 40.50
N VAL A 325 -6.49 -9.46 39.58
CA VAL A 325 -6.31 -10.15 38.29
C VAL A 325 -5.05 -11.01 38.38
N PRO A 326 -5.10 -12.30 37.97
CA PRO A 326 -3.90 -13.14 37.91
C PRO A 326 -2.82 -12.48 37.04
N LEU A 327 -1.69 -12.15 37.65
CA LEU A 327 -0.59 -11.42 37.03
C LEU A 327 0.76 -12.00 37.46
N GLU A 328 1.43 -12.71 36.55
CA GLU A 328 2.75 -13.29 36.78
C GLU A 328 3.85 -12.36 36.24
N VAL A 329 4.84 -12.02 37.07
CA VAL A 329 5.81 -10.94 36.77
C VAL A 329 7.25 -11.43 36.88
N TYR A 330 7.96 -11.39 35.75
CA TYR A 330 9.30 -11.95 35.56
C TYR A 330 10.35 -10.91 35.15
N GLY A 331 11.60 -11.18 35.52
CA GLY A 331 12.76 -10.38 35.17
C GLY A 331 13.42 -10.80 33.84
N PRO A 332 14.62 -10.28 33.56
CA PRO A 332 15.32 -10.54 32.32
C PRO A 332 15.69 -12.02 32.11
N GLU A 333 15.73 -12.83 33.17
CA GLU A 333 16.00 -14.27 33.12
C GLU A 333 14.96 -15.09 32.34
N ALA A 334 13.70 -14.65 32.29
CA ALA A 334 12.58 -15.44 31.77
C ALA A 334 12.16 -15.07 30.34
N MET A 335 13.12 -14.89 29.41
CA MET A 335 12.95 -14.41 28.02
C MET A 335 11.63 -14.79 27.32
N THR A 336 11.59 -15.84 26.50
CA THR A 336 10.37 -16.37 25.86
C THR A 336 9.68 -17.43 26.71
N GLY A 337 10.25 -17.75 27.89
CA GLY A 337 9.73 -18.77 28.80
C GLY A 337 8.32 -18.47 29.31
N ILE A 338 7.97 -17.20 29.44
CA ILE A 338 6.62 -16.78 29.84
C ILE A 338 5.55 -17.16 28.81
N CYS A 339 5.88 -17.23 27.51
CA CYS A 339 4.92 -17.61 26.48
C CYS A 339 4.54 -19.08 26.63
N LYS A 340 5.52 -19.94 26.94
CA LYS A 340 5.27 -21.36 27.22
C LYS A 340 4.38 -21.51 28.46
N GLN A 341 4.66 -20.77 29.53
CA GLN A 341 3.85 -20.80 30.75
C GLN A 341 2.41 -20.34 30.51
N ALA A 342 2.22 -19.29 29.71
CA ALA A 342 0.89 -18.82 29.32
C ALA A 342 0.13 -19.88 28.49
N ILE A 343 0.79 -20.53 27.53
CA ILE A 343 0.19 -21.60 26.72
C ILE A 343 -0.16 -22.81 27.59
N ASP A 344 0.76 -23.27 28.45
CA ASP A 344 0.54 -24.39 29.37
C ASP A 344 -0.63 -24.07 30.34
N GLY A 345 -0.75 -22.80 30.77
CA GLY A 345 -1.87 -22.31 31.58
C GLY A 345 -3.22 -22.37 30.87
N ILE A 346 -3.27 -22.05 29.57
CA ILE A 346 -4.49 -22.20 28.75
C ILE A 346 -4.84 -23.69 28.58
N MET A 347 -3.85 -24.51 28.22
CA MET A 347 -4.05 -25.94 27.92
C MET A 347 -4.43 -26.76 29.15
N SER A 348 -4.06 -26.32 30.35
CA SER A 348 -4.46 -26.97 31.60
C SER A 348 -5.83 -26.52 32.12
N ALA A 349 -6.37 -25.42 31.59
CA ALA A 349 -7.68 -24.87 31.93
C ALA A 349 -8.80 -25.26 30.93
N ALA A 350 -8.43 -25.76 29.74
CA ALA A 350 -9.31 -26.37 28.74
C ALA A 350 -9.55 -27.86 29.04
#